data_AF-A0A218PZ92-F1
#
_entry.id   AF-A0A218PZ92-F1
#
_cell.length_a   1.000
_cell.length_b   1.000
_cell.length_c   1.000
_cell.angle_alpha   90.00
_cell.angle_beta   90.00
_cell.angle_gamma   90.00
#
_symmetry.space_group_name_H-M   'P 1'
#
loop_
_entity.id
_entity.type
_entity.pdbx_description
1 polymer ?
#
loop_
_entity_poly.entity_id
_entity_poly.type
_entity_poly.pdbx_seq_one_letter_code
_entity_poly.pdbx_strand_id
1 'polypeptide(L)'
;MLKTNNQHIILPAFIKSAEVEATHQAGSKNKFTRPKFDLLQPLRKRLDNLQIHNRDFAHFIAKLIPSQCPFERDVMLFGRKIAHIPPMCKLNPLYDEFVGLRFRALCYLVDKCGEDIQSYC
;
A
#
# COMPACT_ATOMS: atom_id res chain seq x y z
N MET A 1 67.88 14.97 4.16
CA MET A 1 67.24 15.15 2.84
C MET A 1 66.32 13.97 2.61
N LEU A 2 65.02 14.25 2.43
CA LEU A 2 63.95 13.53 1.70
C LEU A 2 63.91 11.98 1.74
N LYS A 3 62.81 11.25 1.86
CA LYS A 3 61.36 11.44 2.08
C LYS A 3 60.76 10.01 1.97
N THR A 4 59.49 9.86 2.40
CA THR A 4 58.53 8.76 2.10
C THR A 4 58.71 7.48 2.93
N ASN A 5 57.79 7.04 3.80
CA ASN A 5 56.32 6.90 3.78
C ASN A 5 55.82 5.78 2.85
N ASN A 6 55.45 4.63 3.44
CA ASN A 6 54.10 4.08 3.31
C ASN A 6 53.96 2.87 4.23
N GLN A 7 53.11 3.00 5.25
CA GLN A 7 52.77 1.94 6.17
C GLN A 7 51.83 0.94 5.50
N HIS A 8 52.21 -0.35 5.60
CA HIS A 8 51.41 -1.46 5.14
C HIS A 8 50.22 -1.73 6.06
N ILE A 9 49.15 -2.15 5.41
CA ILE A 9 47.82 -2.51 5.88
C ILE A 9 47.87 -3.42 7.11
N ILE A 10 47.12 -3.09 8.16
CA ILE A 10 46.73 -4.04 9.21
C ILE A 10 45.22 -3.99 9.35
N LEU A 11 44.56 -5.08 8.92
CA LEU A 11 43.20 -5.42 9.31
C LEU A 11 43.28 -6.26 10.59
N PRO A 12 42.70 -5.83 11.72
CA PRO A 12 42.29 -6.75 12.75
C PRO A 12 40.77 -6.88 12.73
N ALA A 13 40.35 -8.09 12.40
CA ALA A 13 39.04 -8.62 12.74
C ALA A 13 38.87 -8.72 14.27
N PHE A 14 37.62 -8.98 14.67
CA PHE A 14 37.13 -9.42 15.97
C PHE A 14 36.54 -8.36 16.93
N ILE A 15 35.21 -8.39 16.89
CA ILE A 15 34.17 -7.89 17.78
C ILE A 15 34.50 -7.95 19.28
N LYS A 16 34.19 -6.88 20.01
CA LYS A 16 33.64 -6.97 21.37
C LYS A 16 32.70 -5.80 21.66
N SER A 17 31.41 -6.10 21.86
CA SER A 17 30.37 -5.16 22.26
C SER A 17 30.52 -4.78 23.73
N ALA A 18 30.59 -3.49 24.03
CA ALA A 18 29.91 -2.79 25.14
C ALA A 18 30.49 -1.37 25.31
N GLU A 19 29.61 -0.38 25.13
CA GLU A 19 29.57 0.93 25.82
C GLU A 19 30.48 2.11 25.40
N VAL A 20 29.76 3.13 24.88
CA VAL A 20 29.90 4.58 25.08
C VAL A 20 30.76 5.41 24.10
N GLU A 21 30.02 6.01 23.17
CA GLU A 21 30.02 7.42 22.75
C GLU A 21 31.36 8.17 22.61
N ALA A 22 31.75 8.40 21.35
CA ALA A 22 32.33 9.67 20.92
C ALA A 22 31.88 10.01 19.48
N THR A 23 30.95 10.96 19.44
CA THR A 23 30.46 11.82 18.34
C THR A 23 31.39 12.09 17.15
N HIS A 24 30.92 11.76 15.92
CA HIS A 24 31.10 12.52 14.68
C HIS A 24 29.98 12.09 13.69
N GLN A 25 29.29 12.88 12.89
CA GLN A 25 29.09 14.32 12.69
C GLN A 25 27.89 14.45 11.71
N ALA A 26 27.24 15.61 11.76
CA ALA A 26 26.62 16.30 10.61
C ALA A 26 25.53 15.57 9.79
N GLY A 27 24.29 15.79 10.21
CA GLY A 27 23.10 15.57 9.39
C GLY A 27 21.89 16.18 10.08
N SER A 28 21.77 17.52 10.02
CA SER A 28 20.60 18.26 10.48
C SER A 28 19.37 17.79 9.70
N LYS A 29 18.71 16.73 10.18
CA LYS A 29 17.35 16.42 9.80
C LYS A 29 16.46 17.14 10.80
N ASN A 30 16.19 18.41 10.55
CA ASN A 30 14.95 19.03 11.03
C ASN A 30 13.78 18.28 10.40
N LYS A 31 13.47 17.10 10.95
CA LYS A 31 12.22 16.40 10.72
C LYS A 31 11.15 17.23 11.42
N PHE A 32 10.69 18.28 10.76
CA PHE A 32 9.34 18.77 11.00
C PHE A 32 8.38 17.65 10.56
N THR A 33 8.24 16.61 11.37
CA THR A 33 7.09 15.71 11.30
C THR A 33 5.90 16.55 11.71
N ARG A 34 5.34 17.30 10.75
CA ARG A 34 4.00 17.85 10.92
C ARG A 34 3.12 16.65 11.23
N PRO A 35 2.39 16.64 12.36
CA PRO A 35 1.42 15.58 12.60
C PRO A 35 0.45 15.63 11.42
N LYS A 36 0.52 14.61 10.55
CA LYS A 36 -0.46 14.42 9.50
C LYS A 36 -1.73 14.02 10.23
N PHE A 37 -2.56 15.00 10.57
CA PHE A 37 -3.94 14.75 10.97
C PHE A 37 -4.64 14.14 9.76
N ASP A 38 -4.66 12.82 9.71
CA ASP A 38 -5.41 12.08 8.71
C ASP A 38 -6.88 12.03 9.17
N LEU A 39 -7.65 13.02 8.73
CA LEU A 39 -9.08 13.13 9.02
C LEU A 39 -9.87 11.89 8.61
N LEU A 40 -9.36 11.12 7.65
CA LEU A 40 -10.00 9.91 7.14
C LEU A 40 -9.59 8.65 7.91
N GLN A 41 -8.55 8.72 8.75
CA GLN A 41 -8.08 7.56 9.52
C GLN A 41 -9.15 6.84 10.35
N PRO A 42 -10.08 7.51 11.07
CA PRO A 42 -11.15 6.80 11.75
C PRO A 42 -12.09 6.09 10.77
N LEU A 43 -12.34 6.67 9.60
CA LEU A 43 -13.19 6.08 8.58
C LEU A 43 -12.52 4.87 7.92
N ARG A 44 -11.23 4.96 7.60
CA ARG A 44 -10.41 3.83 7.12
C ARG A 44 -10.50 2.64 8.08
N LYS A 45 -10.25 2.89 9.37
CA LYS A 45 -10.38 1.86 10.42
C LYS A 45 -11.78 1.28 10.48
N ARG A 46 -12.83 2.10 10.32
CA ARG A 46 -14.21 1.59 10.30
C ARG A 46 -14.48 0.68 9.10
N LEU A 47 -14.01 1.05 7.91
CA LEU A 47 -14.12 0.23 6.70
C LEU A 47 -13.36 -1.09 6.85
N ASP A 48 -12.14 -1.05 7.38
CA ASP A 48 -11.32 -2.25 7.58
C ASP A 48 -11.90 -3.22 8.63
N ASN A 49 -12.46 -2.67 9.72
CA ASN A 49 -13.08 -3.47 10.76
C ASN A 49 -14.52 -3.88 10.45
N LEU A 50 -15.08 -3.46 9.31
CA LEU A 50 -16.44 -3.83 8.91
C LEU A 50 -16.47 -5.32 8.57
N GLN A 51 -17.08 -6.10 9.47
CA GLN A 51 -17.26 -7.53 9.31
C GLN A 51 -18.57 -7.84 8.59
N ILE A 52 -18.50 -8.77 7.64
CA ILE A 52 -19.61 -9.15 6.78
C ILE A 52 -20.23 -10.41 7.35
N HIS A 53 -21.49 -10.30 7.78
CA HIS A 53 -22.24 -11.38 8.42
C HIS A 53 -23.55 -11.72 7.71
N ASN A 54 -23.91 -10.93 6.70
CA ASN A 54 -25.17 -11.06 5.97
C ASN A 54 -24.85 -11.32 4.50
N ARG A 55 -25.47 -12.37 3.95
CA ARG A 55 -25.39 -12.78 2.54
C ARG A 55 -25.82 -11.67 1.59
N ASP A 56 -26.96 -11.03 1.82
CA ASP A 56 -27.48 -9.97 0.95
C ASP A 56 -26.55 -8.76 0.95
N PHE A 57 -25.98 -8.44 2.12
CA PHE A 57 -24.98 -7.39 2.24
C PHE A 57 -23.70 -7.74 1.50
N ALA A 58 -23.23 -8.98 1.58
CA ALA A 58 -22.06 -9.44 0.85
C ALA A 58 -22.27 -9.32 -0.68
N HIS A 59 -23.43 -9.73 -1.19
CA HIS A 59 -23.78 -9.53 -2.60
C HIS A 59 -23.85 -8.06 -2.99
N PHE A 60 -24.45 -7.22 -2.15
CA PHE A 60 -24.53 -5.79 -2.41
C PHE A 60 -23.13 -5.18 -2.54
N ILE A 61 -22.22 -5.49 -1.62
CA ILE A 61 -20.83 -5.02 -1.69
C ILE A 61 -20.11 -5.56 -2.93
N ALA A 62 -20.26 -6.85 -3.23
CA ALA A 62 -19.64 -7.48 -4.40
C ALA A 62 -20.11 -6.88 -5.73
N LYS A 63 -21.37 -6.43 -5.81
CA LYS A 63 -21.93 -5.73 -6.98
C LYS A 63 -21.56 -4.25 -7.02
N LEU A 64 -21.50 -3.59 -5.86
CA LEU A 64 -21.28 -2.15 -5.77
C LEU A 64 -19.82 -1.78 -6.04
N ILE A 65 -18.87 -2.61 -5.60
CA ILE A 65 -17.44 -2.36 -5.79
C ILE A 65 -16.98 -3.19 -7.01
N PRO A 66 -16.60 -2.55 -8.13
CA PRO A 66 -16.21 -3.26 -9.34
C PRO A 66 -14.87 -4.02 -9.15
N SER A 67 -14.71 -5.14 -9.87
CA SER A 67 -13.44 -5.88 -9.96
C SER A 67 -12.38 -5.12 -10.75
N GLN A 68 -12.82 -4.30 -11.70
CA GLN A 68 -11.98 -3.48 -12.56
C GLN A 68 -11.94 -2.03 -12.07
N CYS A 69 -10.86 -1.34 -12.43
CA CYS A 69 -10.70 0.07 -12.12
C CYS A 69 -11.67 0.92 -12.96
N PRO A 70 -12.60 1.68 -12.34
CA PRO A 70 -13.58 2.47 -13.10
C PRO A 70 -12.95 3.65 -13.87
N PHE A 71 -11.72 4.03 -13.52
CA PHE A 71 -10.99 5.10 -14.17
C PHE A 71 -10.17 4.62 -15.37
N GLU A 72 -9.86 3.33 -15.45
CA GLU A 72 -9.18 2.77 -16.60
C GLU A 72 -10.20 2.54 -17.72
N ARG A 73 -10.00 3.21 -18.85
CA ARG A 73 -10.91 3.08 -19.99
C ARG A 73 -10.25 3.52 -21.28
N ASP A 74 -10.72 2.92 -22.37
CA ASP A 74 -10.32 3.28 -23.72
C ASP A 74 -11.30 4.27 -24.33
N VAL A 75 -10.77 5.31 -24.97
CA VAL A 75 -11.56 6.29 -25.72
C VAL A 75 -11.54 5.87 -27.19
N MET A 76 -12.70 5.41 -27.67
CA MET A 76 -12.89 4.93 -29.03
C MET A 76 -13.61 6.00 -29.87
N LEU A 77 -13.08 6.33 -31.03
CA LEU A 77 -13.71 7.21 -32.02
C LEU A 77 -13.71 6.52 -33.38
N PHE A 78 -14.85 6.46 -34.07
CA PHE A 78 -15.00 5.77 -35.36
C PHE A 78 -14.47 4.32 -35.35
N GLY A 79 -14.66 3.61 -34.24
CA GLY A 79 -14.19 2.21 -34.07
C GLY A 79 -12.67 2.06 -33.86
N ARG A 80 -11.92 3.16 -33.71
CA ARG A 80 -10.48 3.16 -33.46
C ARG A 80 -10.16 3.72 -32.08
N LYS A 81 -9.17 3.13 -31.39
CA LYS A 81 -8.69 3.59 -30.09
C LYS A 81 -7.85 4.84 -30.27
N ILE A 82 -8.31 5.96 -29.71
CA ILE A 82 -7.62 7.27 -29.81
C ILE A 82 -6.76 7.53 -28.57
N ALA A 83 -7.24 7.13 -27.39
CA ALA A 83 -6.52 7.28 -26.14
C ALA A 83 -6.82 6.14 -25.18
N HIS A 84 -5.87 5.84 -24.31
CA HIS A 84 -6.01 4.92 -23.19
C HIS A 84 -5.83 5.71 -21.90
N ILE A 85 -6.84 5.70 -21.03
CA ILE A 85 -6.72 6.27 -19.69
C ILE A 85 -6.17 5.18 -18.78
N PRO A 86 -4.97 5.36 -18.19
CA PRO A 86 -4.35 4.36 -17.34
C PRO A 86 -5.13 4.15 -16.04
N PRO A 87 -4.90 3.02 -15.33
CA PRO A 87 -5.49 2.76 -14.03
C PRO A 87 -5.03 3.78 -12.99
N MET A 88 -5.90 4.73 -12.67
CA MET A 88 -5.67 5.77 -11.64
C MET A 88 -6.44 5.49 -10.35
N CYS A 89 -6.62 4.21 -10.01
CA CYS A 89 -7.51 3.75 -8.94
C CYS A 89 -7.07 4.21 -7.56
N LYS A 90 -5.77 4.48 -7.37
CA LYS A 90 -5.19 5.01 -6.13
C LYS A 90 -5.34 6.53 -5.93
N LEU A 91 -6.02 7.25 -6.83
CA LEU A 91 -6.41 8.65 -6.57
C LEU A 91 -7.37 8.76 -5.38
N ASN A 92 -8.24 7.76 -5.19
CA ASN A 92 -9.15 7.73 -4.06
C ASN A 92 -8.37 7.35 -2.79
N PRO A 93 -8.35 8.20 -1.75
CA PRO A 93 -7.66 7.91 -0.50
C PRO A 93 -8.12 6.61 0.18
N LEU A 94 -9.35 6.15 -0.07
CA LEU A 94 -9.96 4.96 0.55
C LEU A 94 -9.98 3.73 -0.37
N TYR A 95 -9.23 3.75 -1.47
CA TYR A 95 -9.27 2.69 -2.48
C TYR A 95 -8.92 1.31 -1.90
N ASP A 96 -7.83 1.22 -1.15
CA ASP A 96 -7.32 -0.04 -0.63
C ASP A 96 -8.32 -0.66 0.37
N GLU A 97 -9.00 0.17 1.17
CA GLU A 97 -10.04 -0.26 2.12
C GLU A 97 -11.28 -0.81 1.39
N PHE A 98 -11.70 -0.21 0.27
CA PHE A 98 -12.83 -0.71 -0.54
C PHE A 98 -12.50 -2.04 -1.23
N VAL A 99 -11.29 -2.17 -1.80
CA VAL A 99 -10.83 -3.43 -2.39
C VAL A 99 -10.78 -4.52 -1.33
N GLY A 100 -10.26 -4.20 -0.14
CA GLY A 100 -10.25 -5.12 1.00
C GLY A 100 -11.66 -5.53 1.44
N LEU A 101 -12.59 -4.58 1.50
CA LEU A 101 -13.99 -4.87 1.84
C LEU A 101 -14.65 -5.80 0.81
N ARG A 102 -14.42 -5.56 -0.48
CA ARG A 102 -14.92 -6.43 -1.56
C ARG A 102 -14.35 -7.83 -1.45
N PHE A 103 -13.04 -7.96 -1.20
CA PHE A 103 -12.40 -9.25 -1.02
C PHE A 103 -13.04 -10.03 0.15
N ARG A 104 -13.22 -9.38 1.31
CA ARG A 104 -13.91 -9.99 2.46
C ARG A 104 -15.34 -10.42 2.11
N ALA A 105 -16.06 -9.64 1.30
CA ALA A 105 -17.42 -9.97 0.88
C ALA A 105 -17.45 -11.25 0.03
N LEU A 106 -16.55 -11.37 -0.94
CA LEU A 106 -16.45 -12.56 -1.77
C LEU A 106 -16.03 -13.79 -0.97
N CYS A 107 -15.02 -13.67 -0.09
CA CYS A 107 -14.61 -14.77 0.78
C CYS A 107 -15.77 -15.23 1.67
N TYR A 108 -16.59 -14.32 2.19
CA TYR A 108 -17.78 -14.70 2.94
C TYR A 108 -18.77 -15.52 2.09
N LEU A 109 -19.05 -15.09 0.85
CA LEU A 109 -19.96 -15.80 -0.05
C LEU A 109 -19.44 -17.21 -0.41
N VAL A 110 -18.14 -17.36 -0.63
CA VAL A 110 -17.52 -18.66 -0.95
C VAL A 110 -17.43 -19.55 0.29
N ASP A 111 -16.78 -19.07 1.36
CA ASP A 111 -16.39 -19.90 2.50
C ASP A 111 -17.56 -20.17 3.46
N LYS A 112 -18.50 -19.24 3.60
CA LYS A 112 -19.63 -19.36 4.53
C LYS A 112 -20.93 -19.73 3.84
N CYS A 113 -21.21 -19.18 2.65
CA CYS A 113 -22.45 -19.47 1.93
C CYS A 113 -22.30 -20.59 0.89
N GLY A 114 -21.08 -20.92 0.46
CA GLY A 114 -20.83 -21.97 -0.54
C GLY A 114 -21.26 -21.58 -1.96
N GLU A 115 -21.26 -20.29 -2.27
CA GLU A 115 -21.74 -19.77 -3.57
C GLU A 115 -20.62 -19.62 -4.59
N ASP A 116 -20.99 -19.76 -5.87
CA ASP A 116 -20.09 -19.42 -6.97
C ASP A 116 -20.01 -17.89 -7.16
N ILE A 117 -18.78 -17.38 -7.23
CA ILE A 117 -18.47 -15.96 -7.38
C ILE A 117 -18.14 -15.54 -8.82
N GLN A 118 -18.19 -16.46 -9.79
CA GLN A 118 -17.94 -16.17 -11.21
C GLN A 118 -18.76 -14.97 -11.73
N SER A 119 -19.98 -14.78 -11.23
CA SER A 119 -20.85 -13.65 -11.62
C SER A 119 -20.32 -12.27 -11.20
N TYR A 120 -19.31 -12.20 -10.34
CA TYR A 120 -18.75 -10.95 -9.81
C TYR A 120 -17.36 -10.62 -10.37
N CYS A 121 -16.80 -11.47 -11.24
CA CYS A 121 -15.46 -11.31 -11.81
C CYS A 121 -15.45 -10.44 -13.07
#